data_AF-G1CAN1-F1
#
_entry.id   AF-G1CAN1-F1
#
_cell.length_a   1.000
_cell.length_b   1.000
_cell.length_c   1.000
_cell.angle_alpha   90.00
_cell.angle_beta   90.00
_cell.angle_gamma   90.00
#
_symmetry.space_group_name_H-M   'P 1'
#
loop_
_entity.id
_entity.type
_entity.pdbx_description
1 polymer ?
#
loop_
_entity_poly.entity_id
_entity_poly.type
_entity_poly.pdbx_seq_one_letter_code
_entity_poly.pdbx_strand_id
1 'polypeptide(L)'
;RASLNTQSFISEASFQETARVLAKAALRGRIDWLKGLKENVVLGGIIPVGTGFQKLVHPSRQDKNIHLEIRDILLHHRELFCSYVQNNFHETNFHETSEQSFTRFNDS
;
A
#
# COMPACT_ATOMS: atom_id res chain seq x y z
N ARG A 1 -1.40 -42.37 5.55
CA ARG A 1 -2.36 -41.94 4.50
C ARG A 1 -2.62 -40.42 4.45
N ALA A 2 -2.32 -39.64 5.50
CA ALA A 2 -2.48 -38.18 5.49
C ALA A 2 -1.52 -37.42 4.54
N SER A 3 -0.34 -37.97 4.25
CA SER A 3 0.71 -37.33 3.43
C SER A 3 0.39 -37.22 1.93
N LEU A 4 -0.56 -38.01 1.41
CA LEU A 4 -0.93 -38.02 -0.01
C LEU A 4 -2.12 -37.09 -0.33
N ASN A 5 -2.84 -36.59 0.67
CA ASN A 5 -4.03 -35.75 0.49
C ASN A 5 -3.79 -34.30 0.94
N THR A 6 -2.60 -33.78 0.62
CA THR A 6 -2.22 -32.39 0.90
C THR A 6 -2.87 -31.45 -0.12
N GLN A 7 -3.32 -30.29 0.35
CA GLN A 7 -3.84 -29.24 -0.53
C GLN A 7 -2.76 -28.62 -1.42
N SER A 8 -1.50 -28.73 -1.03
CA SER A 8 -0.33 -28.34 -1.82
C SER A 8 0.07 -29.48 -2.75
N PHE A 9 0.05 -29.20 -4.06
CA PHE A 9 0.47 -30.17 -5.07
C PHE A 9 2.00 -30.28 -5.11
N ILE A 10 2.73 -29.24 -4.70
CA ILE A 10 4.20 -29.27 -4.57
C ILE A 10 4.59 -30.24 -3.46
N SER A 11 3.89 -30.16 -2.33
CA SER A 11 4.09 -31.06 -1.20
C SER A 11 3.68 -32.51 -1.52
N GLU A 12 2.60 -32.69 -2.30
CA GLU A 12 2.13 -34.00 -2.79
C GLU A 12 3.15 -34.62 -3.78
N ALA A 13 3.56 -33.87 -4.80
CA ALA A 13 4.45 -34.34 -5.88
C ALA A 13 5.87 -34.71 -5.40
N SER A 14 6.29 -34.16 -4.26
CA SER A 14 7.60 -34.42 -3.64
C SER A 14 7.58 -35.62 -2.69
N PHE A 15 6.46 -36.34 -2.54
CA PHE A 15 6.43 -37.62 -1.82
C PHE A 15 6.63 -38.80 -2.78
N GLN A 16 5.78 -38.93 -3.79
CA GLN A 16 5.91 -39.91 -4.89
C GLN A 16 4.99 -39.52 -6.05
N GLU A 17 5.02 -40.28 -7.16
CA GLU A 17 4.11 -40.14 -8.30
C GLU A 17 4.10 -38.73 -8.95
N THR A 18 5.26 -38.05 -8.93
CA THR A 18 5.44 -36.64 -9.32
C THR A 18 4.75 -36.27 -10.63
N ALA A 19 4.96 -37.03 -11.71
CA ALA A 19 4.35 -36.75 -13.01
C ALA A 19 2.82 -36.77 -12.97
N ARG A 20 2.23 -37.75 -12.27
CA ARG A 20 0.77 -37.88 -12.13
C ARG A 20 0.19 -36.71 -11.36
N VAL A 21 0.85 -36.29 -10.28
CA VAL A 21 0.41 -35.18 -9.43
C VAL A 21 0.46 -33.85 -10.18
N LEU A 22 1.57 -33.57 -10.87
CA LEU A 22 1.76 -32.34 -11.64
C LEU A 22 0.77 -32.25 -12.81
N ALA A 23 0.57 -33.33 -13.56
CA ALA A 23 -0.39 -33.37 -14.66
C ALA A 23 -1.82 -33.08 -14.16
N LYS A 24 -2.23 -33.71 -13.06
CA LYS A 24 -3.54 -33.49 -12.43
C LYS A 24 -3.71 -32.05 -11.93
N ALA A 25 -2.66 -31.44 -11.40
CA ALA A 25 -2.69 -30.05 -10.94
C ALA A 25 -2.80 -29.07 -12.11
N ALA A 26 -2.03 -29.28 -13.18
CA ALA A 26 -2.05 -28.46 -14.40
C ALA A 26 -3.41 -28.51 -15.11
N LEU A 27 -3.97 -29.71 -15.31
CA LEU A 27 -5.29 -29.89 -15.92
C LEU A 27 -6.43 -29.21 -15.14
N ARG A 28 -6.27 -29.10 -13.81
CA ARG A 28 -7.25 -28.45 -12.92
C ARG A 28 -6.95 -26.97 -12.69
N GLY A 29 -5.84 -26.44 -13.21
CA GLY A 29 -5.38 -25.08 -12.91
C GLY A 29 -5.16 -24.83 -11.42
N ARG A 30 -4.68 -25.82 -10.65
CA ARG A 30 -4.45 -25.67 -9.20
C ARG A 30 -3.33 -24.65 -8.93
N ILE A 31 -3.55 -23.80 -7.94
CA ILE A 31 -2.56 -22.85 -7.42
C ILE A 31 -2.10 -23.33 -6.04
N ASP A 32 -0.78 -23.32 -5.81
CA ASP A 32 -0.16 -23.60 -4.52
C ASP A 32 0.15 -22.29 -3.80
N TRP A 33 -0.45 -22.07 -2.64
CA TRP A 33 -0.32 -20.80 -1.91
C TRP A 33 0.88 -20.76 -0.96
N LEU A 34 1.72 -21.80 -0.95
CA LEU A 34 2.95 -21.86 -0.16
C LEU A 34 2.73 -21.63 1.35
N LYS A 35 1.65 -22.18 1.91
CA LYS A 35 1.29 -22.06 3.33
C LYS A 35 1.98 -23.09 4.23
N GLY A 36 2.43 -24.20 3.64
CA GLY A 36 3.01 -25.34 4.31
C GLY A 36 4.53 -25.26 4.44
N LEU A 37 5.08 -26.11 5.30
CA LEU A 37 6.52 -26.20 5.51
C LEU A 37 7.25 -26.73 4.27
N LYS A 38 6.76 -27.84 3.71
CA LYS A 38 7.49 -28.62 2.70
C LYS A 38 7.66 -27.87 1.37
N GLU A 39 6.62 -27.25 0.85
CA GLU A 39 6.69 -26.39 -0.34
C GLU A 39 7.68 -25.23 -0.18
N ASN A 40 7.69 -24.54 0.96
CA ASN A 40 8.65 -23.46 1.21
C ASN A 40 10.09 -23.98 1.28
N VAL A 41 10.31 -25.15 1.88
CA VAL A 41 11.64 -25.79 1.89
C VAL A 41 12.09 -26.15 0.47
N VAL A 42 11.23 -26.78 -0.33
CA VAL A 42 11.56 -27.21 -1.70
C VAL A 42 11.91 -26.02 -2.60
N LEU A 43 11.24 -24.88 -2.42
CA LEU A 43 11.49 -23.66 -3.19
C LEU A 43 12.59 -22.76 -2.62
N GLY A 44 13.15 -23.08 -1.45
CA GLY A 44 14.15 -22.25 -0.78
C GLY A 44 13.60 -20.94 -0.18
N GLY A 45 12.30 -20.89 0.11
CA GLY A 45 11.63 -19.76 0.75
C GLY A 45 11.73 -19.76 2.28
N ILE A 46 11.30 -18.67 2.91
CA ILE A 46 11.18 -18.61 4.37
C ILE A 46 10.11 -19.60 4.82
N ILE A 47 10.47 -20.49 5.74
CA ILE A 47 9.54 -21.49 6.26
C ILE A 47 8.57 -20.89 7.28
N PRO A 48 7.30 -21.31 7.32
CA PRO A 48 6.31 -20.83 8.27
C PRO A 48 6.47 -21.56 9.62
N VAL A 49 7.66 -21.51 10.21
CA VAL A 49 8.00 -22.02 11.56
C VAL A 49 9.14 -21.19 12.15
N GLY A 50 9.27 -21.17 13.48
CA GLY A 50 10.36 -20.48 14.17
C GLY A 50 10.49 -19.00 13.81
N THR A 51 11.68 -18.57 13.39
CA THR A 51 11.97 -17.18 12.97
C THR A 51 11.11 -16.72 11.79
N GLY A 52 10.64 -17.63 10.94
CA GLY A 52 9.78 -17.30 9.81
C GLY A 52 8.34 -16.91 10.17
N PHE A 53 7.83 -17.27 11.36
CA PHE A 53 6.52 -16.80 11.83
C PHE A 53 6.52 -15.34 12.28
N GLN A 54 7.65 -14.82 12.76
CA GLN A 54 7.72 -13.47 13.33
C GLN A 54 7.41 -12.40 12.27
N LYS A 55 7.76 -12.66 11.00
CA LYS A 55 7.49 -11.79 9.86
C LYS A 55 6.02 -11.84 9.39
N LEU A 56 5.29 -12.92 9.71
CA LEU A 56 3.87 -13.08 9.35
C LEU A 56 2.93 -12.47 10.41
N VAL A 57 3.31 -12.52 11.69
CA VAL A 57 2.48 -12.04 12.81
C VAL A 57 2.64 -10.54 13.06
N HIS A 58 3.79 -9.98 12.71
CA HIS A 58 4.00 -8.54 12.72
C HIS A 58 4.14 -8.05 11.29
N PRO A 59 3.14 -7.33 10.74
CA PRO A 59 3.40 -6.43 9.62
C PRO A 59 4.50 -5.50 10.11
N SER A 60 5.73 -5.70 9.65
CA SER A 60 6.83 -4.81 9.95
C SER A 60 6.35 -3.42 9.57
N ARG A 61 6.28 -2.51 10.55
CA ARG A 61 5.84 -1.12 10.38
C ARG A 61 6.73 -0.29 9.44
N GLN A 62 7.61 -0.92 8.66
CA GLN A 62 8.61 -0.26 7.84
C GLN A 62 8.01 0.43 6.60
N ASP A 63 6.80 0.05 6.17
CA ASP A 63 6.09 0.80 5.12
C ASP A 63 5.49 2.14 5.61
N LYS A 64 5.56 2.44 6.91
CA LYS A 64 5.01 3.68 7.46
C LYS A 64 5.92 4.88 7.26
N ASN A 65 7.23 4.69 7.07
CA ASN A 65 8.15 5.83 6.93
C ASN A 65 7.87 6.63 5.66
N ILE A 66 7.67 5.96 4.52
CA ILE A 66 7.35 6.61 3.24
C ILE A 66 5.99 7.33 3.32
N HIS A 67 5.00 6.71 3.97
CA HIS A 67 3.66 7.31 4.12
C HIS A 67 3.63 8.49 5.10
N LEU A 68 4.43 8.45 6.18
CA LEU A 68 4.58 9.59 7.10
C LEU A 68 5.27 10.76 6.40
N GLU A 69 6.36 10.49 5.67
CA GLU A 69 7.14 11.51 4.96
C GLU A 69 6.30 12.24 3.89
N ILE A 70 5.51 11.50 3.10
CA ILE A 70 4.59 12.11 2.12
C ILE A 70 3.51 12.96 2.80
N ARG A 71 2.98 12.52 3.95
CA ARG A 71 1.98 13.30 4.71
C ARG A 71 2.58 14.57 5.28
N ASP A 72 3.80 14.50 5.81
CA ASP A 72 4.48 15.65 6.39
C ASP A 72 4.78 16.70 5.31
N ILE A 73 5.21 16.28 4.12
CA ILE A 73 5.41 17.19 2.97
C ILE A 73 4.09 17.85 2.55
N LEU A 74 3.00 17.08 2.43
CA LEU A 74 1.69 17.62 2.04
C LEU A 74 1.09 18.57 3.08
N LEU A 75 1.28 18.28 4.38
CA LEU A 75 0.85 19.14 5.48
C LEU A 75 1.61 20.46 5.48
N HIS A 76 2.94 20.42 5.31
CA HIS A 76 3.75 21.63 5.17
C HIS A 76 3.31 22.46 3.96
N HIS A 77 3.06 21.82 2.81
CA HIS A 77 2.58 22.53 1.62
C HIS A 77 1.21 23.19 1.84
N ARG A 78 0.31 22.54 2.60
CA ARG A 78 -0.99 23.11 2.97
C ARG A 78 -0.84 24.29 3.91
N GLU A 79 0.03 24.20 4.92
CA GLU A 79 0.29 25.30 5.86
C GLU A 79 0.96 26.49 5.17
N LEU A 80 1.94 26.23 4.30
CA LEU A 80 2.57 27.27 3.47
C LEU A 80 1.55 27.94 2.54
N PHE A 81 0.65 27.17 1.91
CA PHE A 81 -0.40 27.73 1.07
C PHE A 81 -1.42 28.54 1.87
N CYS A 82 -1.87 28.05 3.03
CA CYS A 82 -2.76 28.79 3.92
C CYS A 82 -2.10 30.08 4.43
N SER A 83 -0.83 30.02 4.82
CA SER A 83 -0.04 31.19 5.24
C SER A 83 0.14 32.19 4.10
N TYR A 84 0.48 31.72 2.89
CA TYR A 84 0.57 32.57 1.71
C TYR A 84 -0.77 33.25 1.41
N VAL A 85 -1.88 32.50 1.36
CA VAL A 85 -3.21 33.07 1.15
C VAL A 85 -3.57 34.07 2.25
N GLN A 86 -3.27 33.77 3.52
CA GLN A 86 -3.58 34.65 4.65
C GLN A 86 -2.73 35.92 4.66
N ASN A 87 -1.45 35.83 4.29
CA ASN A 87 -0.55 36.98 4.18
C ASN A 87 -0.94 37.87 2.99
N ASN A 88 -1.31 37.29 1.84
CA ASN A 88 -1.80 38.06 0.69
C ASN A 88 -3.20 38.69 0.94
N PHE A 89 -4.02 38.13 1.83
CA PHE A 89 -5.31 38.74 2.23
C PHE A 89 -5.15 39.79 3.34
N HIS A 90 -4.18 39.65 4.24
CA HIS A 90 -3.92 40.64 5.30
C HIS A 90 -3.28 41.94 4.78
N GLU A 91 -2.69 41.93 3.58
CA GLU A 91 -2.02 43.10 2.99
C GLU A 91 -2.97 44.06 2.23
N THR A 92 -4.27 43.73 2.11
CA THR A 92 -5.26 44.58 1.39
C THR A 92 -6.17 45.42 2.30
N ASN A 93 -5.98 45.38 3.62
CA ASN A 93 -6.70 46.23 4.55
C ASN A 93 -5.71 47.13 5.29
N PHE A 94 -5.36 48.29 4.72
CA PHE A 94 -5.28 49.59 5.39
C PHE A 94 -4.60 50.62 4.46
N HIS A 95 -5.23 51.80 4.33
CA HIS A 95 -4.99 52.96 3.44
C HIS A 95 -5.53 52.79 2.01
N GLU A 96 -6.47 53.60 1.49
CA GLU A 96 -6.63 55.06 1.64
C GLU A 96 -8.06 55.55 1.92
N THR A 97 -8.12 56.62 2.71
CA THR A 97 -9.20 57.61 2.80
C THR A 97 -9.19 58.58 1.60
N SER A 98 -10.34 59.21 1.36
CA SER A 98 -10.58 60.51 0.69
C SER A 98 -11.11 60.52 -0.76
N GLU A 99 -12.34 61.04 -0.85
CA GLU A 99 -12.91 61.93 -1.88
C GLU A 99 -13.64 61.39 -3.13
N GLN A 100 -14.97 61.51 -3.01
CA GLN A 100 -15.98 61.94 -3.98
C GLN A 100 -15.52 62.39 -5.39
N SER A 101 -16.14 61.83 -6.43
CA SER A 101 -16.86 62.57 -7.51
C SER A 101 -17.32 61.60 -8.64
N PHE A 102 -18.63 61.46 -8.85
CA PHE A 102 -19.39 62.00 -10.01
C PHE A 102 -19.00 61.36 -11.37
N THR A 103 -19.74 60.36 -11.89
CA THR A 103 -20.88 60.49 -12.83
C THR A 103 -21.40 59.06 -13.11
N ARG A 104 -22.68 58.68 -12.99
CA ARG A 104 -23.92 59.05 -13.70
C ARG A 104 -24.08 58.40 -15.10
N PHE A 105 -25.19 57.65 -15.25
CA PHE A 105 -25.92 57.17 -16.45
C PHE A 105 -25.43 55.86 -17.11
N ASN A 106 -26.23 54.76 -17.02
CA ASN A 106 -27.27 54.26 -17.98
C ASN A 106 -26.65 53.52 -19.19
N ASP A 107 -27.15 52.45 -19.81
CA ASP A 107 -28.41 51.68 -19.79
C ASP A 107 -28.13 50.30 -20.46
N SER A 108 -28.84 49.24 -20.01
CA SER A 108 -29.49 48.14 -20.79
C SER A 108 -29.54 46.84 -19.99
#